data_AF-A0A2L0EZC0-F1
#
_entry.id   AF-A0A2L0EZC0-F1
#
_cell.length_a   1.000
_cell.length_b   1.000
_cell.length_c   1.000
_cell.angle_alpha   90.00
_cell.angle_beta   90.00
_cell.angle_gamma   90.00
#
_symmetry.space_group_name_H-M   'P 1'
#
loop_
_entity.id
_entity.type
_entity.pdbx_description
1 polymer ?
#
loop_
_entity_poly.entity_id
_entity_poly.type
_entity_poly.pdbx_seq_one_letter_code
_entity_poly.pdbx_strand_id
1 'polypeptide(L)'
;MRRLAALAALALTLCACAGSALPSAPRCFTGPVPRVGRPVRDEMFALTRRERERAERAPPLVRARILEALPALFPSVGDLASAPRCDAELQDENAAALRAEPLGFSRLLVARLRTVHDLRLLLPLVTRSEESITPYQSGPDEPGPPPPRSLVRHLALAGIPAAWAVNNDPEARRLVLDRLRASGDARELILVHGGAAALFREALRGDPARAQGGEGPSLLRAWLPDLARRLAGPADRASLELVLLRLADLGTYAARLGAGPEARALVDDLLARRGELPIAQGIPGAARDLAEVARGALHDLEAPQPSVSEAALPPPRRDPFSVWRDWLDAEPAGGKVPAADALARVRDLDGELASLRFYAPRCRVIEELGQWLPPDEASRRFDALVAPAFDGEHIRVSTETLCRLGVALRLGGVDEARRVKLLLRLLSAAPEQIGARDRSGDERGPAMGWPADEEPVGEVAARALARNLGWVERHVDLRAWLAQAAAAPVPSGRAAAARWSALQPAFERVIAWHTSGAPDARPETAAAILRAWMESLRAGKVAEGATHLHGVEVANVRVRALGEHGRRAGLAEEIGAFLAERQGARSAVIAAYLLSL
;
A
#
# COMPACT_ATOMS: atom_id res chain seq x y z
N MET A 1 -12.28 -62.80 -20.99
CA MET A 1 -12.29 -61.77 -22.06
C MET A 1 -13.56 -60.92 -22.13
N ARG A 2 -14.79 -61.49 -22.12
CA ARG A 2 -16.04 -60.69 -22.21
C ARG A 2 -16.28 -59.67 -21.08
N ARG A 3 -15.82 -59.93 -19.84
CA ARG A 3 -15.94 -58.98 -18.72
C ARG A 3 -14.98 -57.77 -18.81
N LEU A 4 -13.83 -57.93 -19.45
CA LEU A 4 -12.86 -56.85 -19.69
C LEU A 4 -13.34 -55.90 -20.80
N ALA A 5 -13.98 -56.44 -21.84
CA ALA A 5 -14.60 -55.63 -22.89
C ALA A 5 -15.78 -54.78 -22.37
N ALA A 6 -16.58 -55.33 -21.44
CA ALA A 6 -17.68 -54.58 -20.82
C ALA A 6 -17.19 -53.45 -19.91
N LEU A 7 -16.10 -53.67 -19.14
CA LEU A 7 -15.47 -52.63 -18.31
C LEU A 7 -14.79 -51.54 -19.15
N ALA A 8 -14.14 -51.91 -20.26
CA ALA A 8 -13.55 -50.94 -21.20
C ALA A 8 -14.63 -50.11 -21.91
N ALA A 9 -15.75 -50.73 -22.30
CA ALA A 9 -16.89 -50.02 -22.89
C ALA A 9 -17.58 -49.08 -21.89
N LEU A 10 -17.69 -49.46 -20.61
CA LEU A 10 -18.21 -48.61 -19.54
C LEU A 10 -17.27 -47.43 -19.24
N ALA A 11 -15.95 -47.65 -19.24
CA ALA A 11 -14.95 -46.59 -19.07
C ALA A 11 -14.93 -45.61 -20.26
N LEU A 12 -15.08 -46.12 -21.49
CA LEU A 12 -15.20 -45.29 -22.71
C LEU A 12 -16.51 -44.50 -22.76
N THR A 13 -17.63 -45.05 -22.28
CA THR A 13 -18.90 -44.30 -22.17
C THR A 13 -18.88 -43.30 -21.02
N LEU A 14 -18.20 -43.60 -19.90
CA LEU A 14 -17.97 -42.62 -18.84
C LEU A 14 -17.02 -41.49 -19.29
N CYS A 15 -15.99 -41.77 -20.09
CA CYS A 15 -15.14 -40.73 -20.70
C CYS A 15 -15.87 -39.92 -21.80
N ALA A 16 -16.76 -40.56 -22.58
CA ALA A 16 -17.55 -39.88 -23.60
C ALA A 16 -18.69 -39.02 -23.00
N CYS A 17 -19.24 -39.39 -21.85
CA CYS A 17 -20.23 -38.60 -21.10
C CYS A 17 -19.59 -37.56 -20.15
N ALA A 18 -18.32 -37.77 -19.74
CA ALA A 18 -17.52 -36.75 -19.06
C ALA A 18 -17.00 -35.65 -20.01
N GLY A 19 -17.16 -35.83 -21.33
CA GLY A 19 -16.98 -34.82 -22.37
C GLY A 19 -18.11 -33.79 -22.45
N SER A 20 -18.88 -33.60 -21.38
CA SER A 20 -19.68 -32.37 -21.24
C SER A 20 -18.68 -31.23 -21.09
N ALA A 21 -18.34 -30.61 -22.21
CA ALA A 21 -17.49 -29.43 -22.28
C ALA A 21 -17.92 -28.50 -21.15
N LEU A 22 -17.03 -28.33 -20.16
CA LEU A 22 -17.23 -27.32 -19.11
C LEU A 22 -17.66 -26.04 -19.84
N PRO A 23 -18.87 -25.51 -19.57
CA PRO A 23 -19.38 -24.38 -20.31
C PRO A 23 -18.33 -23.28 -20.22
N SER A 24 -17.86 -22.82 -21.38
CA SER A 24 -16.85 -21.77 -21.46
C SER A 24 -17.25 -20.62 -20.54
N ALA A 25 -16.32 -20.17 -19.71
CA ALA A 25 -16.59 -19.14 -18.72
C ALA A 25 -17.26 -17.93 -19.41
N PRO A 26 -18.36 -17.39 -18.84
CA PRO A 26 -19.08 -16.27 -19.45
C PRO A 26 -18.17 -15.05 -19.59
N ARG A 27 -18.36 -14.29 -20.67
CA ARG A 27 -17.60 -13.06 -20.92
C ARG A 27 -18.05 -11.92 -20.00
N CYS A 28 -17.09 -11.13 -19.55
CA CYS A 28 -17.29 -10.02 -18.64
C CYS A 28 -17.77 -8.76 -19.36
N PHE A 29 -17.24 -8.46 -20.55
CA PHE A 29 -17.59 -7.22 -21.27
C PHE A 29 -18.65 -7.41 -22.37
N THR A 30 -18.86 -8.65 -22.81
CA THR A 30 -19.76 -8.98 -23.93
C THR A 30 -20.80 -10.05 -23.57
N GLY A 31 -21.93 -10.09 -24.29
CA GLY A 31 -23.00 -11.09 -24.09
C GLY A 31 -23.99 -10.75 -22.95
N PRO A 32 -24.73 -11.71 -22.37
CA PRO A 32 -25.61 -11.47 -21.22
C PRO A 32 -24.82 -11.32 -19.91
N VAL A 33 -25.32 -10.50 -18.98
CA VAL A 33 -24.63 -10.27 -17.68
C VAL A 33 -24.53 -11.59 -16.91
N PRO A 34 -23.33 -11.98 -16.44
CA PRO A 34 -23.15 -13.21 -15.69
C PRO A 34 -24.09 -13.30 -14.50
N ARG A 35 -24.58 -14.51 -14.25
CA ARG A 35 -25.29 -14.88 -13.05
C ARG A 35 -24.32 -15.69 -12.20
N VAL A 36 -23.69 -15.05 -11.23
CA VAL A 36 -22.68 -15.70 -10.41
C VAL A 36 -23.29 -16.06 -9.06
N GLY A 37 -23.54 -17.36 -8.85
CA GLY A 37 -24.11 -17.89 -7.60
C GLY A 37 -25.58 -17.52 -7.32
N ARG A 38 -26.33 -16.94 -8.28
CA ARG A 38 -27.71 -16.42 -8.06
C ARG A 38 -28.61 -16.52 -9.31
N PRO A 39 -29.96 -16.44 -9.14
CA PRO A 39 -30.91 -16.40 -10.26
C PRO A 39 -31.04 -15.02 -10.93
N VAL A 40 -30.65 -13.93 -10.25
CA VAL A 40 -30.66 -12.55 -10.79
C VAL A 40 -29.31 -12.17 -11.37
N ARG A 41 -29.29 -11.19 -12.29
CA ARG A 41 -28.05 -10.60 -12.82
C ARG A 41 -27.30 -9.87 -11.71
N ASP A 42 -26.00 -10.04 -11.68
CA ASP A 42 -25.11 -9.42 -10.71
C ASP A 42 -24.87 -7.93 -11.05
N GLU A 43 -25.08 -7.04 -10.08
CA GLU A 43 -25.03 -5.59 -10.29
C GLU A 43 -23.60 -5.08 -10.49
N MET A 44 -22.60 -5.72 -9.91
CA MET A 44 -21.19 -5.37 -10.13
C MET A 44 -20.75 -5.70 -11.56
N PHE A 45 -21.08 -6.90 -12.07
CA PHE A 45 -20.78 -7.21 -13.48
C PHE A 45 -21.55 -6.30 -14.45
N ALA A 46 -22.79 -5.93 -14.11
CA ALA A 46 -23.55 -4.97 -14.91
C ALA A 46 -22.90 -3.57 -14.89
N LEU A 47 -22.40 -3.12 -13.73
CA LEU A 47 -21.66 -1.86 -13.58
C LEU A 47 -20.36 -1.87 -14.39
N THR A 48 -19.55 -2.93 -14.27
CA THR A 48 -18.32 -3.13 -15.04
C THR A 48 -18.53 -2.96 -16.55
N ARG A 49 -19.60 -3.53 -17.09
CA ARG A 49 -19.94 -3.37 -18.51
C ARG A 49 -20.33 -1.95 -18.88
N ARG A 50 -21.21 -1.32 -18.09
CA ARG A 50 -21.61 0.07 -18.32
C ARG A 50 -20.41 1.00 -18.30
N GLU A 51 -19.46 0.79 -17.39
CA GLU A 51 -18.23 1.58 -17.35
C GLU A 51 -17.34 1.34 -18.56
N ARG A 52 -17.22 0.10 -19.03
CA ARG A 52 -16.49 -0.21 -20.26
C ARG A 52 -17.13 0.44 -21.50
N GLU A 53 -18.46 0.39 -21.63
CA GLU A 53 -19.22 1.05 -22.70
C GLU A 53 -19.15 2.59 -22.60
N ARG A 54 -19.11 3.14 -21.39
CA ARG A 54 -18.93 4.57 -21.16
C ARG A 54 -17.52 5.02 -21.58
N ALA A 55 -16.49 4.26 -21.20
CA ALA A 55 -15.11 4.54 -21.63
C ALA A 55 -14.99 4.58 -23.16
N GLU A 56 -15.70 3.70 -23.86
CA GLU A 56 -15.72 3.64 -25.33
C GLU A 56 -16.24 4.91 -26.00
N ARG A 57 -17.20 5.59 -25.35
CA ARG A 57 -17.87 6.80 -25.86
C ARG A 57 -17.28 8.10 -25.31
N ALA A 58 -16.41 8.02 -24.31
CA ALA A 58 -15.88 9.17 -23.60
C ALA A 58 -14.72 9.85 -24.37
N PRO A 59 -14.49 11.17 -24.13
CA PRO A 59 -13.28 11.86 -24.58
C PRO A 59 -12.00 11.16 -24.11
N PRO A 60 -10.85 11.29 -24.80
CA PRO A 60 -9.64 10.50 -24.52
C PRO A 60 -9.18 10.50 -23.05
N LEU A 61 -9.22 11.65 -22.38
CA LEU A 61 -8.83 11.78 -20.98
C LEU A 61 -9.79 11.09 -20.01
N VAL A 62 -11.09 11.32 -20.21
CA VAL A 62 -12.13 10.67 -19.42
C VAL A 62 -12.10 9.15 -19.64
N ARG A 63 -11.95 8.73 -20.90
CA ARG A 63 -11.78 7.32 -21.28
C ARG A 63 -10.60 6.68 -20.57
N ALA A 64 -9.42 7.29 -20.62
CA ALA A 64 -8.22 6.75 -19.99
C ALA A 64 -8.42 6.58 -18.48
N ARG A 65 -9.05 7.56 -17.83
CA ARG A 65 -9.32 7.51 -16.39
C ARG A 65 -10.37 6.46 -16.00
N ILE A 66 -11.43 6.28 -16.80
CA ILE A 66 -12.40 5.20 -16.58
C ILE A 66 -11.73 3.83 -16.75
N LEU A 67 -10.88 3.66 -17.77
CA LEU A 67 -10.17 2.39 -18.00
C LEU A 67 -9.27 2.00 -16.82
N GLU A 68 -8.55 2.95 -16.22
CA GLU A 68 -7.71 2.68 -15.04
C GLU A 68 -8.52 2.27 -13.81
N ALA A 69 -9.75 2.76 -13.68
CA ALA A 69 -10.64 2.41 -12.59
C ALA A 69 -11.29 1.02 -12.78
N LEU A 70 -11.35 0.52 -14.02
CA LEU A 70 -12.11 -0.66 -14.42
C LEU A 70 -11.73 -1.95 -13.66
N PRO A 71 -10.43 -2.30 -13.46
CA PRO A 71 -10.08 -3.53 -12.75
C PRO A 71 -10.60 -3.60 -11.31
N ALA A 72 -10.72 -2.45 -10.66
CA ALA A 72 -11.25 -2.37 -9.30
C ALA A 72 -12.78 -2.61 -9.22
N LEU A 73 -13.47 -2.75 -10.37
CA LEU A 73 -14.86 -3.18 -10.46
C LEU A 73 -15.00 -4.70 -10.56
N PHE A 74 -13.92 -5.45 -10.77
CA PHE A 74 -14.02 -6.89 -10.99
C PHE A 74 -14.39 -7.60 -9.69
N PRO A 75 -15.54 -8.30 -9.64
CA PRO A 75 -15.92 -9.05 -8.46
C PRO A 75 -14.91 -10.15 -8.16
N SER A 76 -14.57 -10.35 -6.89
CA SER A 76 -13.74 -11.48 -6.46
C SER A 76 -14.55 -12.77 -6.52
N VAL A 77 -14.52 -13.44 -7.67
CA VAL A 77 -15.26 -14.69 -7.93
C VAL A 77 -14.35 -15.84 -8.34
N GLY A 78 -13.04 -15.69 -8.15
CA GLY A 78 -12.01 -16.63 -8.62
C GLY A 78 -12.16 -18.07 -8.12
N ASP A 79 -12.82 -18.27 -6.98
CA ASP A 79 -13.08 -19.60 -6.40
C ASP A 79 -14.20 -20.38 -7.11
N LEU A 80 -14.89 -19.75 -8.08
CA LEU A 80 -15.98 -20.37 -8.81
C LEU A 80 -15.50 -20.91 -10.15
N ALA A 81 -15.76 -22.20 -10.42
CA ALA A 81 -15.38 -22.86 -11.67
C ALA A 81 -15.95 -22.19 -12.94
N SER A 82 -17.00 -21.38 -12.80
CA SER A 82 -17.67 -20.61 -13.87
C SER A 82 -17.42 -19.09 -13.78
N ALA A 83 -16.38 -18.67 -13.07
CA ALA A 83 -16.03 -17.25 -12.90
C ALA A 83 -15.81 -16.54 -14.25
N PRO A 84 -16.47 -15.40 -14.52
CA PRO A 84 -16.13 -14.54 -15.63
C PRO A 84 -14.65 -14.14 -15.60
N ARG A 85 -13.98 -14.20 -16.76
CA ARG A 85 -12.53 -13.90 -16.87
C ARG A 85 -12.29 -12.43 -17.22
N CYS A 86 -12.78 -11.50 -16.40
CA CYS A 86 -12.73 -10.05 -16.67
C CYS A 86 -11.30 -9.55 -16.92
N ASP A 87 -10.34 -9.94 -16.07
CA ASP A 87 -8.94 -9.55 -16.24
C ASP A 87 -8.36 -10.01 -17.58
N ALA A 88 -8.61 -11.27 -17.95
CA ALA A 88 -8.12 -11.83 -19.20
C ALA A 88 -8.74 -11.14 -20.42
N GLU A 89 -10.06 -10.87 -20.40
CA GLU A 89 -10.74 -10.16 -21.48
C GLU A 89 -10.20 -8.73 -21.65
N LEU A 90 -9.93 -8.02 -20.53
CA LEU A 90 -9.35 -6.67 -20.58
C LEU A 90 -7.92 -6.69 -21.13
N GLN A 91 -7.12 -7.69 -20.73
CA GLN A 91 -5.76 -7.88 -21.25
C GLN A 91 -5.75 -8.17 -22.75
N ASP A 92 -6.67 -9.02 -23.23
CA ASP A 92 -6.83 -9.33 -24.65
C ASP A 92 -7.21 -8.08 -25.46
N GLU A 93 -8.14 -7.26 -24.97
CA GLU A 93 -8.50 -5.98 -25.60
C GLU A 93 -7.32 -5.00 -25.68
N ASN A 94 -6.46 -4.99 -24.65
CA ASN A 94 -5.30 -4.11 -24.59
C ASN A 94 -4.13 -4.59 -25.45
N ALA A 95 -4.04 -5.90 -25.72
CA ALA A 95 -2.90 -6.53 -26.39
C ALA A 95 -2.56 -5.92 -27.74
N ALA A 96 -3.56 -5.64 -28.58
CA ALA A 96 -3.35 -5.07 -29.91
C ALA A 96 -2.69 -3.68 -29.85
N ALA A 97 -3.12 -2.82 -28.92
CA ALA A 97 -2.57 -1.49 -28.74
C ALA A 97 -1.13 -1.52 -28.19
N LEU A 98 -0.84 -2.46 -27.29
CA LEU A 98 0.49 -2.62 -26.70
C LEU A 98 1.51 -3.22 -27.68
N ARG A 99 1.06 -4.00 -28.67
CA ARG A 99 1.92 -4.59 -29.71
C ARG A 99 2.11 -3.70 -30.94
N ALA A 100 1.46 -2.54 -31.01
CA ALA A 100 1.54 -1.64 -32.17
C ALA A 100 2.98 -1.21 -32.49
N GLU A 101 3.27 -0.96 -33.77
CA GLU A 101 4.56 -0.47 -34.26
C GLU A 101 4.35 0.61 -35.34
N PRO A 102 4.78 1.87 -35.11
CA PRO A 102 5.34 2.40 -33.86
C PRO A 102 4.31 2.40 -32.71
N LEU A 103 4.79 2.33 -31.47
CA LEU A 103 3.93 2.37 -30.28
C LEU A 103 3.49 3.81 -30.00
N GLY A 104 2.20 4.10 -30.20
CA GLY A 104 1.62 5.42 -29.98
C GLY A 104 1.56 5.81 -28.50
N PHE A 105 2.43 6.72 -28.06
CA PHE A 105 2.47 7.19 -26.69
C PHE A 105 1.45 8.29 -26.41
N SER A 106 0.48 8.00 -25.55
CA SER A 106 -0.62 8.89 -25.17
C SER A 106 -1.11 8.56 -23.76
N ARG A 107 -1.99 9.41 -23.20
CA ARG A 107 -2.65 9.11 -21.93
C ARG A 107 -3.44 7.80 -21.94
N LEU A 108 -4.00 7.43 -23.08
CA LEU A 108 -4.71 6.16 -23.26
C LEU A 108 -3.76 4.97 -23.19
N LEU A 109 -2.54 5.07 -23.75
CA LEU A 109 -1.53 4.02 -23.60
C LEU A 109 -1.14 3.83 -22.12
N VAL A 110 -0.95 4.93 -21.38
CA VAL A 110 -0.64 4.89 -19.94
C VAL A 110 -1.73 4.13 -19.17
N ALA A 111 -3.01 4.43 -19.44
CA ALA A 111 -4.12 3.72 -18.83
C ALA A 111 -4.08 2.22 -19.10
N ARG A 112 -3.84 1.81 -20.36
CA ARG A 112 -3.74 0.40 -20.73
C ARG A 112 -2.61 -0.30 -19.98
N LEU A 113 -1.42 0.31 -19.92
CA LEU A 113 -0.26 -0.23 -19.19
C LEU A 113 -0.58 -0.48 -17.71
N ARG A 114 -1.30 0.43 -17.05
CA ARG A 114 -1.69 0.29 -15.64
C ARG A 114 -2.72 -0.82 -15.39
N THR A 115 -3.44 -1.25 -16.43
CA THR A 115 -4.47 -2.30 -16.33
C THR A 115 -4.01 -3.67 -16.81
N VAL A 116 -2.78 -3.79 -17.34
CA VAL A 116 -2.25 -5.05 -17.84
C VAL A 116 -1.25 -5.63 -16.84
N HIS A 117 -1.42 -6.93 -16.54
CA HIS A 117 -0.53 -7.69 -15.66
C HIS A 117 0.07 -8.92 -16.35
N ASP A 118 -0.24 -9.14 -17.64
CA ASP A 118 0.34 -10.24 -18.43
C ASP A 118 1.79 -9.92 -18.79
N LEU A 119 2.72 -10.72 -18.26
CA LEU A 119 4.15 -10.59 -18.55
C LEU A 119 4.47 -10.70 -20.06
N ARG A 120 3.71 -11.49 -20.83
CA ARG A 120 3.93 -11.63 -22.27
C ARG A 120 3.69 -10.33 -23.03
N LEU A 121 2.88 -9.44 -22.47
CA LEU A 121 2.63 -8.10 -23.00
C LEU A 121 3.62 -7.07 -22.45
N LEU A 122 3.97 -7.18 -21.16
CA LEU A 122 4.82 -6.19 -20.50
C LEU A 122 6.31 -6.34 -20.81
N LEU A 123 6.85 -7.58 -20.84
CA LEU A 123 8.29 -7.81 -21.04
C LEU A 123 8.83 -7.19 -22.34
N PRO A 124 8.18 -7.35 -23.51
CA PRO A 124 8.66 -6.72 -24.73
C PRO A 124 8.67 -5.19 -24.66
N LEU A 125 7.80 -4.58 -23.84
CA LEU A 125 7.72 -3.13 -23.69
C LEU A 125 8.82 -2.56 -22.82
N VAL A 126 9.32 -3.31 -21.83
CA VAL A 126 10.43 -2.85 -20.97
C VAL A 126 11.73 -2.70 -21.77
N THR A 127 11.96 -3.57 -22.76
CA THR A 127 13.18 -3.60 -23.58
C THR A 127 13.01 -2.89 -24.94
N ARG A 128 11.80 -2.47 -25.27
CA ARG A 128 11.45 -1.81 -26.54
C ARG A 128 12.30 -0.56 -26.81
N SER A 129 12.84 -0.37 -28.02
CA SER A 129 13.62 0.83 -28.40
C SER A 129 12.80 2.13 -28.26
N GLU A 130 13.42 3.24 -27.83
CA GLU A 130 12.69 4.53 -27.70
C GLU A 130 12.36 5.14 -29.06
N GLU A 131 13.12 4.80 -30.10
CA GLU A 131 12.82 5.22 -31.47
C GLU A 131 11.52 4.58 -31.97
N SER A 132 11.20 3.37 -31.52
CA SER A 132 9.95 2.67 -31.85
C SER A 132 8.72 3.16 -31.07
N ILE A 133 8.89 4.12 -30.15
CA ILE A 133 7.83 4.76 -29.37
C ILE A 133 7.66 6.18 -29.91
N THR A 134 6.42 6.60 -30.21
CA THR A 134 6.19 7.97 -30.67
C THR A 134 6.48 8.98 -29.56
N PRO A 135 6.75 10.27 -29.86
CA PRO A 135 6.60 11.33 -28.86
C PRO A 135 5.23 11.25 -28.18
N TYR A 136 5.15 11.73 -26.93
CA TYR A 136 3.89 11.80 -26.23
C TYR A 136 2.92 12.74 -26.94
N GLN A 137 1.71 12.24 -27.21
CA GLN A 137 0.64 12.97 -27.85
C GLN A 137 -0.25 13.59 -26.77
N SER A 138 0.06 14.83 -26.38
CA SER A 138 -0.74 15.59 -25.43
C SER A 138 -2.09 15.98 -26.03
N GLY A 139 -3.17 15.73 -25.29
CA GLY A 139 -4.47 16.35 -25.56
C GLY A 139 -4.45 17.86 -25.28
N PRO A 140 -5.39 18.63 -25.87
CA PRO A 140 -5.46 20.08 -25.67
C PRO A 140 -5.69 20.49 -24.22
N ASP A 141 -6.34 19.64 -23.42
CA ASP A 141 -6.70 19.91 -22.03
C ASP A 141 -5.79 19.19 -21.02
N GLU A 142 -4.67 18.61 -21.47
CA GLU A 142 -3.74 17.88 -20.61
C GLU A 142 -2.76 18.82 -19.89
N PRO A 143 -2.70 18.80 -18.54
CA PRO A 143 -1.78 19.65 -17.81
C PRO A 143 -0.36 19.08 -17.78
N GLY A 144 0.63 19.98 -17.76
CA GLY A 144 2.04 19.62 -17.56
C GLY A 144 2.81 19.30 -18.84
N PRO A 145 4.14 19.15 -18.73
CA PRO A 145 5.00 18.88 -19.88
C PRO A 145 4.85 17.43 -20.37
N PRO A 146 4.98 17.16 -21.68
CA PRO A 146 4.92 15.79 -22.21
C PRO A 146 6.01 14.91 -21.56
N PRO A 147 5.66 13.72 -21.05
CA PRO A 147 6.62 12.81 -20.44
C PRO A 147 7.60 12.24 -21.48
N PRO A 148 8.80 11.82 -21.03
CA PRO A 148 9.76 11.17 -21.90
C PRO A 148 9.26 9.79 -22.34
N ARG A 149 9.69 9.33 -23.51
CA ARG A 149 9.33 7.99 -24.05
C ARG A 149 9.72 6.85 -23.12
N SER A 150 10.82 7.02 -22.38
CA SER A 150 11.27 6.08 -21.35
C SER A 150 10.21 5.76 -20.30
N LEU A 151 9.25 6.66 -20.04
CA LEU A 151 8.17 6.43 -19.09
C LEU A 151 7.34 5.18 -19.44
N VAL A 152 7.14 4.88 -20.73
CA VAL A 152 6.43 3.67 -21.18
C VAL A 152 7.12 2.40 -20.66
N ARG A 153 8.45 2.34 -20.74
CA ARG A 153 9.25 1.21 -20.25
C ARG A 153 9.14 1.07 -18.74
N HIS A 154 9.19 2.19 -18.02
CA HIS A 154 9.09 2.20 -16.55
C HIS A 154 7.69 1.82 -16.06
N LEU A 155 6.63 2.27 -16.73
CA LEU A 155 5.25 1.84 -16.45
C LEU A 155 5.08 0.34 -16.70
N ALA A 156 5.63 -0.18 -17.81
CA ALA A 156 5.62 -1.60 -18.09
C ALA A 156 6.38 -2.40 -17.02
N LEU A 157 7.54 -1.91 -16.58
CA LEU A 157 8.34 -2.53 -15.51
C LEU A 157 7.60 -2.51 -14.17
N ALA A 158 6.94 -1.40 -13.83
CA ALA A 158 6.16 -1.26 -12.61
C ALA A 158 4.94 -2.19 -12.56
N GLY A 159 4.41 -2.60 -13.73
CA GLY A 159 3.35 -3.59 -13.85
C GLY A 159 3.81 -5.04 -13.64
N ILE A 160 5.13 -5.31 -13.57
CA ILE A 160 5.71 -6.63 -13.34
C ILE A 160 5.97 -6.82 -11.84
N PRO A 161 5.28 -7.73 -11.14
CA PRO A 161 5.55 -7.98 -9.73
C PRO A 161 6.93 -8.64 -9.55
N ALA A 162 7.96 -7.85 -9.25
CA ALA A 162 9.37 -8.28 -9.32
C ALA A 162 9.68 -9.56 -8.52
N ALA A 163 9.13 -9.69 -7.30
CA ALA A 163 9.30 -10.88 -6.48
C ALA A 163 8.67 -12.13 -7.11
N TRP A 164 7.51 -11.99 -7.75
CA TRP A 164 6.85 -13.09 -8.46
C TRP A 164 7.62 -13.44 -9.72
N ALA A 165 8.04 -12.43 -10.50
CA ALA A 165 8.79 -12.59 -11.73
C ALA A 165 10.07 -13.40 -11.51
N VAL A 166 10.87 -13.04 -10.50
CA VAL A 166 12.10 -13.76 -10.13
C VAL A 166 11.87 -15.25 -9.81
N ASN A 167 10.74 -15.56 -9.18
CA ASN A 167 10.43 -16.92 -8.69
C ASN A 167 9.74 -17.82 -9.73
N ASN A 168 9.13 -17.25 -10.77
CA ASN A 168 8.19 -17.98 -11.62
C ASN A 168 8.45 -17.86 -13.13
N ASP A 169 9.25 -16.88 -13.59
CA ASP A 169 9.48 -16.67 -15.02
C ASP A 169 10.98 -16.40 -15.32
N PRO A 170 11.67 -17.28 -16.08
CA PRO A 170 13.11 -17.15 -16.35
C PRO A 170 13.50 -15.88 -17.11
N GLU A 171 12.66 -15.42 -18.05
CA GLU A 171 12.96 -14.23 -18.85
C GLU A 171 12.78 -12.97 -18.02
N ALA A 172 11.69 -12.90 -17.25
CA ALA A 172 11.45 -11.81 -16.32
C ALA A 172 12.49 -11.78 -15.19
N ARG A 173 12.92 -12.94 -14.68
CA ARG A 173 14.03 -13.05 -13.73
C ARG A 173 15.30 -12.44 -14.30
N ARG A 174 15.69 -12.81 -15.52
CA ARG A 174 16.88 -12.25 -16.20
C ARG A 174 16.77 -10.73 -16.34
N LEU A 175 15.62 -10.23 -16.82
CA LEU A 175 15.39 -8.79 -16.95
C LEU A 175 15.54 -8.06 -15.61
N VAL A 176 14.90 -8.55 -14.55
CA VAL A 176 14.96 -7.97 -13.20
C VAL A 176 16.41 -7.98 -12.68
N LEU A 177 17.14 -9.08 -12.86
CA LEU A 177 18.54 -9.20 -12.49
C LEU A 177 19.44 -8.22 -13.25
N ASP A 178 19.26 -8.09 -14.55
CA ASP A 178 20.01 -7.16 -15.38
C ASP A 178 19.77 -5.72 -14.91
N ARG A 179 18.51 -5.35 -14.58
CA ARG A 179 18.21 -4.03 -14.01
C ARG A 179 18.84 -3.83 -12.64
N LEU A 180 18.73 -4.81 -11.75
CA LEU A 180 19.32 -4.76 -10.41
C LEU A 180 20.85 -4.59 -10.43
N ARG A 181 21.52 -5.11 -11.46
CA ARG A 181 22.99 -5.05 -11.61
C ARG A 181 23.48 -3.82 -12.37
N ALA A 182 22.78 -3.42 -13.43
CA ALA A 182 23.28 -2.44 -14.40
C ALA A 182 22.61 -1.06 -14.32
N SER A 183 21.42 -0.96 -13.71
CA SER A 183 20.68 0.31 -13.71
C SER A 183 21.32 1.34 -12.76
N GLY A 184 21.55 2.55 -13.27
CA GLY A 184 21.98 3.69 -12.46
C GLY A 184 20.82 4.46 -11.81
N ASP A 185 19.61 4.32 -12.35
CA ASP A 185 18.43 5.07 -11.91
C ASP A 185 17.86 4.48 -10.62
N ALA A 186 17.88 5.28 -9.55
CA ALA A 186 17.36 4.87 -8.24
C ALA A 186 15.87 4.49 -8.32
N ARG A 187 15.09 5.18 -9.15
CA ARG A 187 13.64 4.98 -9.27
C ARG A 187 13.34 3.63 -9.93
N GLU A 188 14.10 3.27 -10.96
CA GLU A 188 14.02 1.95 -11.60
C GLU A 188 14.42 0.84 -10.62
N LEU A 189 15.51 1.04 -9.87
CA LEU A 189 15.98 0.08 -8.87
C LEU A 189 14.98 -0.14 -7.73
N ILE A 190 14.21 0.88 -7.34
CA ILE A 190 13.13 0.74 -6.35
C ILE A 190 12.01 -0.17 -6.90
N LEU A 191 11.63 -0.02 -8.17
CA LEU A 191 10.59 -0.86 -8.79
C LEU A 191 10.96 -2.35 -8.75
N VAL A 192 12.23 -2.68 -9.00
CA VAL A 192 12.70 -4.06 -9.05
C VAL A 192 13.25 -4.58 -7.72
N HIS A 193 13.29 -3.76 -6.67
CA HIS A 193 13.91 -4.11 -5.39
C HIS A 193 13.31 -5.37 -4.76
N GLY A 194 11.99 -5.56 -4.84
CA GLY A 194 11.33 -6.78 -4.35
C GLY A 194 11.84 -8.08 -5.00
N GLY A 195 12.41 -8.01 -6.20
CA GLY A 195 13.09 -9.12 -6.85
C GLY A 195 14.38 -9.55 -6.12
N ALA A 196 15.13 -8.60 -5.55
CA ALA A 196 16.34 -8.90 -4.80
C ALA A 196 16.04 -9.64 -3.48
N ALA A 197 15.04 -9.16 -2.72
CA ALA A 197 14.59 -9.86 -1.52
C ALA A 197 14.12 -11.30 -1.80
N ALA A 198 13.46 -11.54 -2.95
CA ALA A 198 13.12 -12.88 -3.39
C ALA A 198 14.37 -13.76 -3.63
N LEU A 199 15.40 -13.24 -4.31
CA LEU A 199 16.67 -13.94 -4.55
C LEU A 199 17.40 -14.28 -3.26
N PHE A 200 17.45 -13.35 -2.29
CA PHE A 200 18.12 -13.60 -1.01
C PHE A 200 17.41 -14.69 -0.21
N ARG A 201 16.07 -14.66 -0.16
CA ARG A 201 15.27 -15.73 0.48
C ARG A 201 15.48 -17.08 -0.19
N GLU A 202 15.53 -17.11 -1.52
CA GLU A 202 15.80 -18.33 -2.29
C GLU A 202 17.19 -18.90 -1.94
N ALA A 203 18.22 -18.06 -1.94
CA ALA A 203 19.58 -18.45 -1.58
C ALA A 203 19.67 -19.03 -0.15
N LEU A 204 18.89 -18.50 0.80
CA LEU A 204 18.87 -18.98 2.18
C LEU A 204 18.03 -20.24 2.41
N ARG A 205 17.05 -20.54 1.55
CA ARG A 205 16.25 -21.77 1.65
C ARG A 205 16.99 -23.01 1.14
N GLY A 206 18.07 -22.82 0.38
CA GLY A 206 18.92 -23.91 -0.08
C GLY A 206 18.23 -24.87 -1.06
N ASP A 207 17.18 -24.45 -1.77
CA ASP A 207 16.57 -25.25 -2.84
C ASP A 207 17.60 -25.45 -3.97
N PRO A 208 18.16 -26.66 -4.15
CA PRO A 208 19.26 -26.90 -5.09
C PRO A 208 18.86 -26.72 -6.56
N ALA A 209 17.56 -26.76 -6.87
CA ALA A 209 17.06 -26.55 -8.23
C ALA A 209 16.94 -25.06 -8.59
N ARG A 210 16.91 -24.16 -7.59
CA ARG A 210 16.74 -22.72 -7.77
C ARG A 210 17.97 -21.91 -7.32
N ALA A 211 18.63 -22.32 -6.24
CA ALA A 211 19.83 -21.70 -5.68
C ALA A 211 21.12 -21.81 -6.54
N GLN A 212 21.01 -22.29 -7.78
CA GLN A 212 22.12 -22.76 -8.62
C GLN A 212 23.13 -21.69 -9.10
N GLY A 213 23.01 -20.41 -8.74
CA GLY A 213 23.81 -19.36 -9.39
C GLY A 213 24.69 -18.49 -8.49
N GLY A 214 24.67 -18.62 -7.16
CA GLY A 214 25.37 -17.65 -6.29
C GLY A 214 24.95 -16.19 -6.52
N GLU A 215 23.78 -15.97 -7.16
CA GLU A 215 23.34 -14.67 -7.65
C GLU A 215 23.00 -13.72 -6.52
N GLY A 216 22.34 -14.22 -5.47
CA GLY A 216 22.02 -13.47 -4.26
C GLY A 216 23.30 -12.91 -3.59
N PRO A 217 24.26 -13.77 -3.17
CA PRO A 217 25.53 -13.32 -2.64
C PRO A 217 26.28 -12.33 -3.56
N SER A 218 26.32 -12.62 -4.88
CA SER A 218 27.00 -11.75 -5.84
C SER A 218 26.34 -10.38 -5.97
N LEU A 219 25.01 -10.34 -6.02
CA LEU A 219 24.23 -9.11 -6.06
C LEU A 219 24.45 -8.28 -4.78
N LEU A 220 24.42 -8.93 -3.62
CA LEU A 220 24.60 -8.27 -2.33
C LEU A 220 26.00 -7.63 -2.22
N ARG A 221 27.05 -8.34 -2.66
CA ARG A 221 28.41 -7.79 -2.73
C ARG A 221 28.51 -6.62 -3.71
N ALA A 222 27.82 -6.69 -4.85
CA ALA A 222 27.78 -5.60 -5.82
C ALA A 222 27.02 -4.36 -5.31
N TRP A 223 26.08 -4.52 -4.38
CA TRP A 223 25.37 -3.39 -3.76
C TRP A 223 26.23 -2.56 -2.83
N LEU A 224 27.21 -3.15 -2.14
CA LEU A 224 28.06 -2.44 -1.17
C LEU A 224 28.78 -1.22 -1.78
N PRO A 225 29.52 -1.32 -2.90
CA PRO A 225 30.15 -0.16 -3.52
C PRO A 225 29.13 0.86 -4.07
N ASP A 226 27.98 0.41 -4.59
CA ASP A 226 26.91 1.32 -5.05
C ASP A 226 26.30 2.12 -3.89
N LEU A 227 26.06 1.46 -2.75
CA LEU A 227 25.57 2.10 -1.53
C LEU A 227 26.56 3.13 -1.01
N ALA A 228 27.85 2.77 -0.89
CA ALA A 228 28.89 3.71 -0.47
C ALA A 228 28.94 4.95 -1.38
N ARG A 229 28.87 4.75 -2.70
CA ARG A 229 28.82 5.83 -3.69
C ARG A 229 27.57 6.72 -3.51
N ARG A 230 26.38 6.13 -3.32
CA ARG A 230 25.13 6.88 -3.13
C ARG A 230 25.13 7.68 -1.84
N LEU A 231 25.59 7.08 -0.74
CA LEU A 231 25.71 7.73 0.57
C LEU A 231 26.61 8.97 0.54
N ALA A 232 27.68 8.92 -0.26
CA ALA A 232 28.57 10.06 -0.50
C ALA A 232 28.04 11.06 -1.55
N GLY A 233 26.99 10.70 -2.29
CA GLY A 233 26.39 11.51 -3.33
C GLY A 233 25.51 12.66 -2.80
N PRO A 234 25.07 13.57 -3.69
CA PRO A 234 24.21 14.68 -3.30
C PRO A 234 22.84 14.18 -2.80
N ALA A 235 22.12 15.06 -2.11
CA ALA A 235 20.76 14.79 -1.66
C ALA A 235 19.82 14.48 -2.84
N ASP A 236 19.26 13.28 -2.84
CA ASP A 236 18.29 12.80 -3.82
C ASP A 236 17.28 11.87 -3.13
N ARG A 237 15.99 12.21 -3.20
CA ARG A 237 14.94 11.50 -2.45
C ARG A 237 14.79 10.04 -2.91
N ALA A 238 14.94 9.76 -4.20
CA ALA A 238 14.85 8.40 -4.73
C ALA A 238 16.06 7.56 -4.31
N SER A 239 17.28 8.11 -4.42
CA SER A 239 18.49 7.43 -3.96
C SER A 239 18.47 7.16 -2.47
N LEU A 240 17.98 8.11 -1.66
CA LEU A 240 17.81 7.92 -0.21
C LEU A 240 16.85 6.77 0.10
N GLU A 241 15.69 6.71 -0.58
CA GLU A 241 14.72 5.62 -0.41
C GLU A 241 15.33 4.26 -0.74
N LEU A 242 16.05 4.18 -1.87
CA LEU A 242 16.74 2.95 -2.27
C LEU A 242 17.82 2.53 -1.25
N VAL A 243 18.59 3.48 -0.73
CA VAL A 243 19.61 3.23 0.29
C VAL A 243 18.98 2.65 1.55
N LEU A 244 17.88 3.23 2.04
CA LEU A 244 17.18 2.76 3.24
C LEU A 244 16.66 1.32 3.05
N LEU A 245 16.04 1.03 1.91
CA LEU A 245 15.58 -0.31 1.55
C LEU A 245 16.74 -1.34 1.57
N ARG A 246 17.84 -1.01 0.89
CA ARG A 246 18.99 -1.92 0.76
C ARG A 246 19.79 -2.07 2.05
N LEU A 247 19.84 -1.06 2.93
CA LEU A 247 20.48 -1.18 4.24
C LEU A 247 19.74 -2.19 5.14
N ALA A 248 18.41 -2.22 5.09
CA ALA A 248 17.63 -3.23 5.81
C ALA A 248 17.88 -4.64 5.27
N ASP A 249 17.96 -4.80 3.95
CA ASP A 249 18.35 -6.07 3.34
C ASP A 249 19.78 -6.49 3.70
N LEU A 250 20.74 -5.56 3.72
CA LEU A 250 22.11 -5.86 4.16
C LEU A 250 22.13 -6.40 5.60
N GLY A 251 21.38 -5.77 6.51
CA GLY A 251 21.21 -6.26 7.87
C GLY A 251 20.69 -7.70 7.92
N THR A 252 19.61 -7.95 7.18
CA THR A 252 18.91 -9.24 7.18
C THR A 252 19.74 -10.37 6.55
N TYR A 253 20.50 -10.08 5.50
CA TYR A 253 21.06 -11.11 4.62
C TYR A 253 22.59 -11.19 4.62
N ALA A 254 23.33 -10.12 4.89
CA ALA A 254 24.76 -10.07 4.57
C ALA A 254 25.61 -11.03 5.40
N ALA A 255 25.33 -11.17 6.70
CA ALA A 255 26.02 -12.16 7.53
C ALA A 255 25.81 -13.59 7.00
N ARG A 256 24.58 -13.92 6.58
CA ARG A 256 24.21 -15.26 6.11
C ARG A 256 24.70 -15.56 4.68
N LEU A 257 24.91 -14.54 3.86
CA LEU A 257 25.34 -14.65 2.47
C LEU A 257 26.84 -14.33 2.28
N GLY A 258 27.63 -14.24 3.35
CA GLY A 258 29.08 -14.08 3.27
C GLY A 258 29.54 -12.71 2.77
N ALA A 259 28.85 -11.65 3.22
CA ALA A 259 29.21 -10.23 3.04
C ALA A 259 29.10 -9.44 4.37
N GLY A 260 29.11 -10.16 5.51
CA GLY A 260 28.91 -9.61 6.84
C GLY A 260 29.95 -8.56 7.25
N PRO A 261 31.26 -8.83 7.14
CA PRO A 261 32.31 -7.87 7.52
C PRO A 261 32.21 -6.55 6.76
N GLU A 262 32.00 -6.60 5.44
CA GLU A 262 31.92 -5.41 4.60
C GLU A 262 30.62 -4.62 4.84
N ALA A 263 29.50 -5.32 5.01
CA ALA A 263 28.22 -4.69 5.39
C ALA A 263 28.32 -4.03 6.77
N ARG A 264 28.98 -4.70 7.73
CA ARG A 264 29.22 -4.15 9.07
C ARG A 264 30.07 -2.88 9.00
N ALA A 265 31.17 -2.89 8.24
CA ALA A 265 32.02 -1.71 8.10
C ALA A 265 31.26 -0.50 7.53
N LEU A 266 30.39 -0.72 6.53
CA LEU A 266 29.51 0.32 5.98
C LEU A 266 28.53 0.87 7.03
N VAL A 267 27.89 -0.04 7.79
CA VAL A 267 26.93 0.31 8.84
C VAL A 267 27.59 1.03 10.02
N ASP A 268 28.78 0.62 10.41
CA ASP A 268 29.55 1.26 11.49
C ASP A 268 29.96 2.70 11.10
N ASP A 269 30.40 2.96 9.85
CA ASP A 269 30.67 4.32 9.37
C ASP A 269 29.40 5.20 9.36
N LEU A 270 28.26 4.65 8.93
CA LEU A 270 26.95 5.31 8.98
C LEU A 270 26.58 5.73 10.41
N LEU A 271 26.73 4.82 11.37
CA LEU A 271 26.40 5.06 12.78
C LEU A 271 27.37 6.02 13.46
N ALA A 272 28.66 5.95 13.13
CA ALA A 272 29.68 6.88 13.61
C ALA A 272 29.37 8.32 13.20
N ARG A 273 28.83 8.50 11.99
CA ARG A 273 28.36 9.79 11.47
C ARG A 273 26.93 10.12 11.88
N ARG A 274 26.26 9.27 12.67
CA ARG A 274 24.86 9.46 13.10
C ARG A 274 23.89 9.68 11.93
N GLY A 275 24.20 9.10 10.77
CA GLY A 275 23.45 9.30 9.52
C GLY A 275 23.59 10.68 8.86
N GLU A 276 24.43 11.58 9.39
CA GLU A 276 24.70 12.91 8.84
C GLU A 276 25.61 12.81 7.60
N LEU A 277 25.00 12.42 6.47
CA LEU A 277 25.67 12.19 5.21
C LEU A 277 25.19 13.13 4.11
N PRO A 278 25.99 13.37 3.06
CA PRO A 278 25.61 14.21 1.91
C PRO A 278 24.23 13.89 1.33
N ILE A 279 23.88 12.60 1.20
CA ILE A 279 22.57 12.16 0.68
C ILE A 279 21.36 12.62 1.54
N ALA A 280 21.59 12.92 2.82
CA ALA A 280 20.55 13.33 3.76
C ALA A 280 20.43 14.86 3.90
N GLN A 281 21.36 15.63 3.35
CA GLN A 281 21.40 17.09 3.52
C GLN A 281 20.16 17.76 2.91
N GLY A 282 19.53 18.66 3.65
CA GLY A 282 18.34 19.39 3.17
C GLY A 282 17.05 18.57 3.11
N ILE A 283 17.06 17.28 3.50
CA ILE A 283 15.86 16.44 3.60
C ILE A 283 15.50 16.27 5.09
N PRO A 284 14.46 16.94 5.60
CA PRO A 284 14.10 16.87 7.02
C PRO A 284 13.87 15.43 7.48
N GLY A 285 14.59 15.00 8.52
CA GLY A 285 14.48 13.65 9.10
C GLY A 285 15.35 12.57 8.44
N ALA A 286 15.99 12.83 7.29
CA ALA A 286 16.73 11.82 6.53
C ALA A 286 17.92 11.21 7.29
N ALA A 287 18.73 12.03 7.97
CA ALA A 287 19.87 11.54 8.74
C ALA A 287 19.44 10.58 9.86
N ARG A 288 18.31 10.89 10.51
CA ARG A 288 17.72 10.05 11.54
C ARG A 288 17.20 8.74 10.97
N ASP A 289 16.45 8.78 9.87
CA ASP A 289 15.95 7.57 9.19
C ASP A 289 17.13 6.64 8.82
N LEU A 290 18.23 7.20 8.30
CA LEU A 290 19.45 6.44 7.99
C LEU A 290 20.08 5.80 9.23
N ALA A 291 20.27 6.57 10.30
CA ALA A 291 20.88 6.07 11.53
C ALA A 291 20.02 4.97 12.17
N GLU A 292 18.70 5.11 12.11
CA GLU A 292 17.77 4.13 12.66
C GLU A 292 17.80 2.81 11.87
N VAL A 293 17.73 2.89 10.54
CA VAL A 293 17.83 1.70 9.68
C VAL A 293 19.21 1.04 9.82
N ALA A 294 20.28 1.84 9.88
CA ALA A 294 21.63 1.33 10.11
C ALA A 294 21.76 0.61 11.45
N ARG A 295 21.14 1.14 12.53
CA ARG A 295 21.17 0.49 13.84
C ARG A 295 20.41 -0.84 13.84
N GLY A 296 19.25 -0.88 13.17
CA GLY A 296 18.52 -2.12 12.96
C GLY A 296 19.35 -3.14 12.17
N ALA A 297 20.00 -2.70 11.10
CA ALA A 297 20.86 -3.55 10.29
C ALA A 297 22.05 -4.10 11.08
N LEU A 298 22.70 -3.29 11.93
CA LEU A 298 23.79 -3.75 12.79
C LEU A 298 23.33 -4.86 13.75
N HIS A 299 22.16 -4.70 14.37
CA HIS A 299 21.59 -5.73 15.23
C HIS A 299 21.36 -7.05 14.47
N ASP A 300 20.80 -6.96 13.26
CA ASP A 300 20.52 -8.13 12.43
C ASP A 300 21.81 -8.84 11.97
N LEU A 301 22.91 -8.08 11.76
CA LEU A 301 24.24 -8.62 11.48
C LEU A 301 24.88 -9.32 12.70
N GLU A 302 24.66 -8.79 13.90
CA GLU A 302 25.21 -9.31 15.17
C GLU A 302 24.45 -10.53 15.70
N ALA A 303 23.13 -10.54 15.49
CA ALA A 303 22.24 -11.63 15.91
C ALA A 303 21.37 -12.10 14.73
N PRO A 304 21.95 -12.80 13.73
CA PRO A 304 21.20 -13.25 12.56
C PRO A 304 20.02 -14.14 12.97
N GLN A 305 18.82 -13.75 12.57
CA GLN A 305 17.61 -14.49 12.91
C GLN A 305 17.54 -15.82 12.13
N PRO A 306 17.05 -16.92 12.74
CA PRO A 306 16.91 -18.21 12.07
C PRO A 306 15.96 -18.13 10.86
N SER A 307 14.81 -17.48 11.06
CA SER A 307 13.83 -17.20 10.02
C SER A 307 14.07 -15.83 9.38
N VAL A 308 13.86 -15.76 8.08
CA VAL A 308 13.85 -14.49 7.34
C VAL A 308 12.44 -13.92 7.47
N SER A 309 12.17 -13.18 8.54
CA SER A 309 11.08 -12.21 8.51
C SER A 309 11.58 -11.00 7.72
N GLU A 310 10.75 -10.44 6.85
CA GLU A 310 11.07 -9.12 6.27
C GLU A 310 11.31 -8.16 7.44
N ALA A 311 12.48 -7.52 7.47
CA ALA A 311 12.78 -6.54 8.48
C ALA A 311 11.78 -5.40 8.34
N ALA A 312 10.91 -5.23 9.33
CA ALA A 312 10.01 -4.09 9.35
C ALA A 312 10.86 -2.81 9.37
N LEU A 313 10.81 -2.05 8.27
CA LEU A 313 11.41 -0.74 8.22
C LEU A 313 10.65 0.16 9.19
N PRO A 314 11.37 0.97 9.97
CA PRO A 314 10.71 1.96 10.79
C PRO A 314 9.92 2.95 9.92
N PRO A 315 8.72 3.38 10.35
CA PRO A 315 8.00 4.45 9.68
C PRO A 315 8.91 5.68 9.51
N PRO A 316 9.05 6.22 8.28
CA PRO A 316 9.96 7.34 7.99
C PRO A 316 9.49 8.62 8.67
N ARG A 317 10.44 9.46 9.09
CA ARG A 317 10.15 10.80 9.66
C ARG A 317 9.90 11.85 8.60
N ARG A 318 10.41 11.61 7.40
CA ARG A 318 10.21 12.43 6.20
C ARG A 318 8.99 11.99 5.40
N ASP A 319 8.58 12.80 4.43
CA ASP A 319 7.72 12.34 3.35
C ASP A 319 8.52 11.36 2.46
N PRO A 320 8.20 10.05 2.45
CA PRO A 320 8.94 9.06 1.68
C PRO A 320 8.86 9.36 0.19
N PHE A 321 9.84 8.90 -0.59
CA PHE A 321 9.72 8.98 -2.04
C PHE A 321 8.82 7.83 -2.51
N SER A 322 7.75 8.14 -3.21
CA SER A 322 6.85 7.15 -3.80
C SER A 322 7.03 7.16 -5.30
N VAL A 323 7.51 6.03 -5.85
CA VAL A 323 7.68 5.87 -7.31
C VAL A 323 6.39 6.17 -8.07
N TRP A 324 5.22 5.78 -7.53
CA TRP A 324 3.94 6.08 -8.14
C TRP A 324 3.62 7.57 -8.06
N ARG A 325 3.45 8.11 -6.84
CA ARG A 325 3.02 9.51 -6.64
C ARG A 325 4.00 10.54 -7.21
N ASP A 326 5.29 10.34 -7.00
CA ASP A 326 6.32 11.35 -7.25
C ASP A 326 6.94 11.22 -8.66
N TRP A 327 6.65 10.14 -9.40
CA TRP A 327 7.23 9.91 -10.74
C TRP A 327 6.24 9.36 -11.77
N LEU A 328 5.70 8.16 -11.57
CA LEU A 328 4.88 7.49 -12.60
C LEU A 328 3.49 8.13 -12.77
N ASP A 329 2.98 8.78 -11.73
CA ASP A 329 1.69 9.48 -11.71
C ASP A 329 1.84 11.00 -11.83
N ALA A 330 3.05 11.51 -12.10
CA ALA A 330 3.25 12.92 -12.37
C ALA A 330 2.47 13.34 -13.63
N GLU A 331 1.88 14.55 -13.63
CA GLU A 331 1.14 15.04 -14.79
C GLU A 331 2.05 15.23 -16.01
N PRO A 332 1.57 14.90 -17.23
CA PRO A 332 0.19 14.51 -17.61
C PRO A 332 -0.15 13.03 -17.42
N ALA A 333 0.81 12.16 -17.04
CA ALA A 333 0.54 10.73 -16.84
C ALA A 333 -0.41 10.46 -15.66
N GLY A 334 -0.48 11.38 -14.70
CA GLY A 334 -1.45 11.36 -13.59
C GLY A 334 -2.92 11.37 -14.04
N GLY A 335 -3.24 11.95 -15.20
CA GLY A 335 -4.58 11.91 -15.78
C GLY A 335 -5.60 12.76 -15.05
N LYS A 336 -5.21 13.97 -14.66
CA LYS A 336 -6.20 15.00 -14.37
C LYS A 336 -7.11 15.20 -15.59
N VAL A 337 -8.39 15.36 -15.31
CA VAL A 337 -9.42 15.67 -16.30
C VAL A 337 -9.92 17.09 -16.09
N PRO A 338 -10.44 17.77 -17.13
CA PRO A 338 -11.09 19.06 -16.99
C PRO A 338 -12.22 19.02 -15.96
N ALA A 339 -12.38 20.11 -15.20
CA ALA A 339 -13.40 20.18 -14.15
C ALA A 339 -14.83 19.97 -14.71
N ALA A 340 -15.11 20.43 -15.93
CA ALA A 340 -16.40 20.23 -16.59
C ALA A 340 -16.70 18.74 -16.84
N ASP A 341 -15.72 18.00 -17.36
CA ASP A 341 -15.84 16.55 -17.60
C ASP A 341 -15.97 15.77 -16.28
N ALA A 342 -15.22 16.19 -15.27
CA ALA A 342 -15.30 15.64 -13.93
C ALA A 342 -16.70 15.83 -13.32
N LEU A 343 -17.29 17.03 -13.45
CA LEU A 343 -18.66 17.30 -13.00
C LEU A 343 -19.71 16.51 -13.79
N ALA A 344 -19.56 16.37 -15.11
CA ALA A 344 -20.44 15.54 -15.92
C ALA A 344 -20.41 14.08 -15.43
N ARG A 345 -19.21 13.56 -15.14
CA ARG A 345 -19.04 12.22 -14.56
C ARG A 345 -19.65 12.08 -13.17
N VAL A 346 -19.55 13.09 -12.31
CA VAL A 346 -20.21 13.10 -10.99
C VAL A 346 -21.73 12.97 -11.13
N ARG A 347 -22.35 13.66 -12.10
CA ARG A 347 -23.80 13.56 -12.34
C ARG A 347 -24.21 12.15 -12.82
N ASP A 348 -23.41 11.54 -13.68
CA ASP A 348 -23.62 10.15 -14.10
C ASP A 348 -23.57 9.20 -12.90
N LEU A 349 -22.57 9.37 -12.03
CA LEU A 349 -22.40 8.56 -10.81
C LEU A 349 -23.55 8.74 -9.82
N ASP A 350 -24.09 9.95 -9.68
CA ASP A 350 -25.31 10.20 -8.88
C ASP A 350 -26.50 9.38 -9.42
N GLY A 351 -26.66 9.32 -10.74
CA GLY A 351 -27.68 8.51 -11.41
C GLY A 351 -27.49 7.01 -11.21
N GLU A 352 -26.24 6.51 -11.35
CA GLU A 352 -25.90 5.12 -11.06
C GLU A 352 -26.23 4.77 -9.60
N LEU A 353 -25.82 5.64 -8.66
CA LEU A 353 -26.08 5.44 -7.24
C LEU A 353 -27.58 5.41 -6.91
N ALA A 354 -28.43 6.14 -7.63
CA ALA A 354 -29.88 6.07 -7.45
C ALA A 354 -30.48 4.74 -7.93
N SER A 355 -29.83 4.04 -8.85
CA SER A 355 -30.34 2.80 -9.48
C SER A 355 -29.87 1.50 -8.80
N LEU A 356 -28.72 1.53 -8.14
CA LEU A 356 -28.09 0.36 -7.52
C LEU A 356 -28.78 -0.02 -6.21
N ARG A 357 -28.99 -1.32 -5.99
CA ARG A 357 -29.72 -1.84 -4.82
C ARG A 357 -28.79 -2.34 -3.73
N PHE A 358 -27.63 -2.88 -4.08
CA PHE A 358 -26.73 -3.51 -3.13
C PHE A 358 -25.60 -2.60 -2.65
N TYR A 359 -25.18 -2.74 -1.40
CA TYR A 359 -24.16 -1.88 -0.81
C TYR A 359 -22.79 -1.98 -1.47
N ALA A 360 -22.44 -3.15 -2.02
CA ALA A 360 -21.17 -3.37 -2.70
C ALA A 360 -20.96 -2.45 -3.94
N PRO A 361 -21.83 -2.52 -4.98
CA PRO A 361 -21.73 -1.61 -6.12
C PRO A 361 -21.96 -0.16 -5.74
N ARG A 362 -22.84 0.13 -4.76
CA ARG A 362 -23.07 1.50 -4.27
C ARG A 362 -21.82 2.09 -3.64
N CYS A 363 -21.14 1.34 -2.76
CA CYS A 363 -19.87 1.72 -2.18
C CYS A 363 -18.85 2.07 -3.25
N ARG A 364 -18.73 1.24 -4.28
CA ARG A 364 -17.80 1.47 -5.38
C ARG A 364 -18.10 2.76 -6.16
N VAL A 365 -19.36 3.00 -6.49
CA VAL A 365 -19.80 4.25 -7.14
C VAL A 365 -19.50 5.47 -6.25
N ILE A 366 -19.65 5.35 -4.94
CA ILE A 366 -19.30 6.41 -3.97
C ILE A 366 -17.79 6.67 -3.93
N GLU A 367 -16.95 5.62 -3.97
CA GLU A 367 -15.50 5.77 -4.07
C GLU A 367 -15.08 6.48 -5.36
N GLU A 368 -15.67 6.10 -6.50
CA GLU A 368 -15.44 6.80 -7.76
C GLU A 368 -15.91 8.26 -7.68
N LEU A 369 -17.09 8.52 -7.12
CA LEU A 369 -17.59 9.89 -6.92
C LEU A 369 -16.54 10.73 -6.19
N GLY A 370 -15.95 10.21 -5.12
CA GLY A 370 -14.88 10.87 -4.38
C GLY A 370 -13.63 11.18 -5.20
N GLN A 371 -13.28 10.31 -6.16
CA GLN A 371 -12.13 10.53 -7.05
C GLN A 371 -12.42 11.58 -8.12
N TRP A 372 -13.64 11.60 -8.65
CA TRP A 372 -14.04 12.51 -9.74
C TRP A 372 -14.48 13.89 -9.26
N LEU A 373 -14.74 14.07 -7.96
CA LEU A 373 -15.28 15.32 -7.43
C LEU A 373 -14.25 16.47 -7.51
N PRO A 374 -14.53 17.56 -8.23
CA PRO A 374 -13.65 18.73 -8.21
C PRO A 374 -13.62 19.37 -6.82
N PRO A 375 -12.48 19.98 -6.41
CA PRO A 375 -12.35 20.62 -5.10
C PRO A 375 -13.47 21.62 -4.77
N ASP A 376 -13.88 22.44 -5.75
CA ASP A 376 -14.91 23.49 -5.55
C ASP A 376 -16.33 22.92 -5.31
N GLU A 377 -16.59 21.69 -5.76
CA GLU A 377 -17.87 21.01 -5.54
C GLU A 377 -17.83 20.11 -4.29
N ALA A 378 -16.63 19.66 -3.90
CA ALA A 378 -16.45 18.78 -2.76
C ALA A 378 -17.02 19.35 -1.45
N SER A 379 -16.81 20.65 -1.19
CA SER A 379 -17.33 21.32 0.01
C SER A 379 -18.87 21.31 0.09
N ARG A 380 -19.57 21.39 -1.05
CA ARG A 380 -21.05 21.36 -1.11
C ARG A 380 -21.58 19.95 -0.91
N ARG A 381 -20.90 18.96 -1.47
CA ARG A 381 -21.31 17.55 -1.43
C ARG A 381 -20.91 16.83 -0.14
N PHE A 382 -20.01 17.41 0.66
CA PHE A 382 -19.56 16.82 1.92
C PHE A 382 -20.73 16.42 2.82
N ASP A 383 -21.70 17.31 3.05
CA ASP A 383 -22.83 17.01 3.94
C ASP A 383 -23.75 15.92 3.37
N ALA A 384 -23.90 15.83 2.05
CA ALA A 384 -24.69 14.77 1.41
C ALA A 384 -24.03 13.38 1.52
N LEU A 385 -22.70 13.32 1.64
CA LEU A 385 -21.99 12.08 1.95
C LEU A 385 -22.10 11.72 3.43
N VAL A 386 -22.02 12.72 4.31
CA VAL A 386 -21.95 12.52 5.76
C VAL A 386 -23.33 12.26 6.38
N ALA A 387 -24.36 13.02 6.00
CA ALA A 387 -25.67 12.98 6.64
C ALA A 387 -26.32 11.58 6.68
N PRO A 388 -26.29 10.74 5.61
CA PRO A 388 -26.87 9.40 5.65
C PRO A 388 -26.21 8.46 6.67
N ALA A 389 -24.99 8.76 7.12
CA ALA A 389 -24.26 7.95 8.07
C ALA A 389 -24.76 8.09 9.52
N PHE A 390 -25.57 9.12 9.82
CA PHE A 390 -25.95 9.46 11.19
C PHE A 390 -27.47 9.49 11.37
N ASP A 391 -27.90 9.04 12.54
CA ASP A 391 -29.26 9.16 13.05
C ASP A 391 -29.22 9.83 14.43
N GLY A 392 -29.34 11.15 14.45
CA GLY A 392 -28.99 11.96 15.61
C GLY A 392 -27.53 11.74 15.99
N GLU A 393 -27.28 11.15 17.16
CA GLU A 393 -25.95 10.81 17.65
C GLU A 393 -25.45 9.44 17.14
N HIS A 394 -26.34 8.55 16.75
CA HIS A 394 -26.01 7.18 16.37
C HIS A 394 -25.40 7.11 14.97
N ILE A 395 -24.43 6.22 14.79
CA ILE A 395 -23.74 5.94 13.53
C ILE A 395 -24.33 4.68 12.92
N ARG A 396 -24.89 4.79 11.71
CA ARG A 396 -25.39 3.65 10.95
C ARG A 396 -24.21 2.86 10.39
N VAL A 397 -24.11 1.58 10.71
CA VAL A 397 -23.01 0.75 10.20
C VAL A 397 -23.48 -0.09 9.03
N SER A 398 -23.14 0.32 7.82
CA SER A 398 -23.30 -0.48 6.60
C SER A 398 -22.06 -0.33 5.72
N THR A 399 -21.87 -1.25 4.77
CA THR A 399 -20.81 -1.15 3.76
C THR A 399 -20.87 0.21 3.05
N GLU A 400 -22.06 0.66 2.63
CA GLU A 400 -22.23 1.97 2.00
C GLU A 400 -21.83 3.13 2.92
N THR A 401 -22.28 3.12 4.18
CA THR A 401 -21.98 4.19 5.14
C THR A 401 -20.48 4.34 5.34
N LEU A 402 -19.75 3.24 5.52
CA LEU A 402 -18.31 3.26 5.73
C LEU A 402 -17.58 3.85 4.52
N CYS A 403 -18.04 3.54 3.30
CA CYS A 403 -17.48 4.12 2.08
C CYS A 403 -17.75 5.62 2.00
N ARG A 404 -18.97 6.08 2.33
CA ARG A 404 -19.31 7.50 2.38
C ARG A 404 -18.42 8.26 3.35
N LEU A 405 -18.26 7.75 4.58
CA LEU A 405 -17.40 8.36 5.60
C LEU A 405 -15.94 8.38 5.16
N GLY A 406 -15.43 7.27 4.61
CA GLY A 406 -14.07 7.18 4.10
C GLY A 406 -13.79 8.12 2.93
N VAL A 407 -14.75 8.31 2.03
CA VAL A 407 -14.66 9.30 0.93
C VAL A 407 -14.71 10.71 1.50
N ALA A 408 -15.67 11.05 2.35
CA ALA A 408 -15.83 12.38 2.93
C ALA A 408 -14.55 12.87 3.64
N LEU A 409 -13.87 12.00 4.41
CA LEU A 409 -12.61 12.32 5.08
C LEU A 409 -11.44 12.57 4.11
N ARG A 410 -11.49 12.01 2.89
CA ARG A 410 -10.44 12.12 1.86
C ARG A 410 -10.69 13.26 0.85
N LEU A 411 -11.88 13.87 0.84
CA LEU A 411 -12.22 14.91 -0.13
C LEU A 411 -11.32 16.15 0.02
N GLY A 412 -10.57 16.45 -1.04
CA GLY A 412 -9.89 17.74 -1.22
C GLY A 412 -10.90 18.86 -1.51
N GLY A 413 -10.58 20.09 -1.13
CA GLY A 413 -11.49 21.25 -1.29
C GLY A 413 -12.55 21.41 -0.19
N VAL A 414 -12.65 20.46 0.74
CA VAL A 414 -13.43 20.63 1.97
C VAL A 414 -12.56 21.27 3.04
N ASP A 415 -13.12 22.26 3.73
CA ASP A 415 -12.49 22.89 4.90
C ASP A 415 -11.96 21.82 5.88
N GLU A 416 -10.73 22.04 6.33
CA GLU A 416 -10.03 21.07 7.16
C GLU A 416 -10.72 20.88 8.51
N ALA A 417 -11.22 21.95 9.13
CA ALA A 417 -11.89 21.87 10.42
C ALA A 417 -13.19 21.06 10.34
N ARG A 418 -13.95 21.14 9.23
CA ARG A 418 -15.12 20.27 8.99
C ARG A 418 -14.75 18.79 8.95
N ARG A 419 -13.66 18.43 8.26
CA ARG A 419 -13.19 17.05 8.17
C ARG A 419 -12.64 16.55 9.52
N VAL A 420 -11.90 17.39 10.24
CA VAL A 420 -11.39 17.05 11.59
C VAL A 420 -12.54 16.88 12.58
N LYS A 421 -13.60 17.69 12.51
CA LYS A 421 -14.80 17.52 13.34
C LYS A 421 -15.47 16.17 13.08
N LEU A 422 -15.62 15.77 11.82
CA LEU A 422 -16.13 14.43 11.48
C LEU A 422 -15.21 13.34 12.03
N LEU A 423 -13.90 13.46 11.79
CA LEU A 423 -12.89 12.51 12.26
C LEU A 423 -12.95 12.31 13.78
N LEU A 424 -13.00 13.41 14.55
CA LEU A 424 -13.13 13.38 16.00
C LEU A 424 -14.43 12.71 16.44
N ARG A 425 -15.55 13.01 15.78
CA ARG A 425 -16.84 12.36 16.06
C ARG A 425 -16.75 10.84 15.87
N LEU A 426 -16.10 10.36 14.81
CA LEU A 426 -15.93 8.93 14.55
C LEU A 426 -14.94 8.25 15.51
N LEU A 427 -13.84 8.93 15.86
CA LEU A 427 -12.85 8.41 16.80
C LEU A 427 -13.36 8.36 18.24
N SER A 428 -14.22 9.30 18.62
CA SER A 428 -14.75 9.45 19.98
C SER A 428 -16.11 8.78 20.19
N ALA A 429 -16.65 8.11 19.16
CA ALA A 429 -17.95 7.45 19.26
C ALA A 429 -17.90 6.35 20.33
N ALA A 430 -18.83 6.42 21.28
CA ALA A 430 -19.02 5.36 22.28
C ALA A 430 -19.64 4.11 21.64
N PRO A 431 -19.40 2.89 22.18
CA PRO A 431 -19.97 1.67 21.62
C PRO A 431 -21.49 1.72 21.42
N GLU A 432 -22.24 2.32 22.34
CA GLU A 432 -23.69 2.52 22.26
C GLU A 432 -24.14 3.47 21.14
N GLN A 433 -23.25 4.36 20.67
CA GLN A 433 -23.51 5.24 19.54
C GLN A 433 -23.25 4.54 18.20
N ILE A 434 -22.62 3.37 18.20
CA ILE A 434 -22.35 2.59 16.98
C ILE A 434 -23.48 1.59 16.79
N GLY A 435 -24.30 1.81 15.76
CA GLY A 435 -25.40 0.91 15.44
C GLY A 435 -24.90 -0.48 15.04
N ALA A 436 -25.75 -1.49 15.22
CA ALA A 436 -25.47 -2.84 14.72
C ALA A 436 -25.22 -2.81 13.20
N ARG A 437 -24.33 -3.68 12.73
CA ARG A 437 -24.03 -3.77 11.30
C ARG A 437 -25.26 -4.18 10.51
N ASP A 438 -25.75 -3.28 9.67
CA ASP A 438 -26.78 -3.53 8.69
C ASP A 438 -26.20 -4.28 7.48
N ARG A 439 -26.68 -5.52 7.31
CA ARG A 439 -26.34 -6.40 6.18
C ARG A 439 -27.51 -6.58 5.21
N SER A 440 -28.62 -5.84 5.36
CA SER A 440 -29.79 -6.03 4.49
C SER A 440 -29.51 -5.68 3.03
N GLY A 441 -28.60 -4.73 2.79
CA GLY A 441 -28.10 -4.39 1.47
C GLY A 441 -26.78 -5.09 1.09
N ASP A 442 -26.19 -5.89 1.99
CA ASP A 442 -25.02 -6.69 1.64
C ASP A 442 -25.44 -7.82 0.70
N GLU A 443 -24.62 -8.06 -0.32
CA GLU A 443 -24.83 -9.10 -1.31
C GLU A 443 -24.66 -10.50 -0.65
N ARG A 444 -25.72 -11.34 -0.61
CA ARG A 444 -25.61 -12.72 -0.07
C ARG A 444 -24.74 -13.60 -0.96
N GLY A 445 -23.45 -13.76 -0.64
CA GLY A 445 -22.50 -14.59 -1.39
C GLY A 445 -21.05 -14.25 -1.05
N PRO A 446 -20.07 -14.97 -1.62
CA PRO A 446 -18.64 -14.78 -1.32
C PRO A 446 -18.04 -13.45 -1.80
N ALA A 447 -18.84 -12.58 -2.43
CA ALA A 447 -18.37 -11.35 -3.03
C ALA A 447 -18.32 -10.22 -2.00
N MET A 448 -17.09 -9.84 -1.64
CA MET A 448 -16.70 -8.83 -0.65
C MET A 448 -16.71 -9.32 0.80
N GLY A 449 -15.65 -10.06 1.14
CA GLY A 449 -15.21 -10.19 2.53
C GLY A 449 -14.77 -8.83 3.08
N TRP A 450 -15.73 -7.96 3.43
CA TRP A 450 -15.46 -6.90 4.39
C TRP A 450 -15.10 -7.60 5.70
N PRO A 451 -13.96 -7.30 6.33
CA PRO A 451 -13.54 -8.03 7.53
C PRO A 451 -14.67 -8.12 8.55
N ALA A 452 -14.78 -9.31 9.17
CA ALA A 452 -15.86 -9.69 10.08
C ALA A 452 -15.82 -8.96 11.43
N ASP A 453 -14.87 -8.03 11.61
CA ASP A 453 -14.63 -7.36 12.88
C ASP A 453 -15.55 -6.14 13.02
N GLU A 454 -16.22 -6.03 14.17
CA GLU A 454 -17.39 -5.18 14.42
C GLU A 454 -17.08 -3.68 14.64
N GLU A 455 -15.82 -3.22 14.52
CA GLU A 455 -15.42 -1.81 14.74
C GLU A 455 -14.84 -1.05 13.51
N PRO A 456 -15.49 -1.07 12.33
CA PRO A 456 -14.94 -0.44 11.13
C PRO A 456 -14.94 1.11 11.15
N VAL A 457 -15.75 1.73 12.00
CA VAL A 457 -15.91 3.21 12.03
C VAL A 457 -14.65 3.90 12.53
N GLY A 458 -14.10 3.45 13.67
CA GLY A 458 -12.87 4.01 14.22
C GLY A 458 -11.65 3.76 13.33
N GLU A 459 -11.63 2.63 12.62
CA GLU A 459 -10.57 2.30 11.66
C GLU A 459 -10.59 3.23 10.45
N VAL A 460 -11.76 3.54 9.87
CA VAL A 460 -11.89 4.50 8.77
C VAL A 460 -11.32 5.86 9.16
N ALA A 461 -11.63 6.34 10.36
CA ALA A 461 -11.11 7.60 10.87
C ALA A 461 -9.59 7.56 11.16
N ALA A 462 -9.09 6.45 11.72
CA ALA A 462 -7.66 6.26 11.97
C ALA A 462 -6.83 6.25 10.68
N ARG A 463 -7.29 5.54 9.65
CA ARG A 463 -6.64 5.52 8.32
C ARG A 463 -6.66 6.89 7.66
N ALA A 464 -7.72 7.67 7.85
CA ALA A 464 -7.78 9.05 7.36
C ALA A 464 -6.77 9.96 8.07
N LEU A 465 -6.65 9.83 9.40
CA LEU A 465 -5.65 10.59 10.18
C LEU A 465 -4.22 10.24 9.76
N ALA A 466 -3.92 8.96 9.55
CA ALA A 466 -2.60 8.47 9.14
C ALA A 466 -2.12 9.11 7.82
N ARG A 467 -3.05 9.50 6.93
CA ARG A 467 -2.74 10.20 5.67
C ARG A 467 -2.65 11.71 5.81
N ASN A 468 -3.08 12.27 6.94
CA ASN A 468 -3.18 13.70 7.19
C ASN A 468 -2.56 14.07 8.55
N LEU A 469 -1.36 13.56 8.85
CA LEU A 469 -0.70 13.77 10.15
C LEU A 469 -0.52 15.25 10.52
N GLY A 470 -0.40 16.13 9.51
CA GLY A 470 -0.35 17.58 9.70
C GLY A 470 -1.55 18.18 10.45
N TRP A 471 -2.68 17.47 10.53
CA TRP A 471 -3.86 17.90 11.29
C TRP A 471 -3.58 17.91 12.80
N VAL A 472 -2.66 17.07 13.27
CA VAL A 472 -2.28 17.02 14.68
C VAL A 472 -1.69 18.37 15.11
N GLU A 473 -0.78 18.94 14.35
CA GLU A 473 -0.18 20.24 14.71
C GLU A 473 -1.16 21.42 14.62
N ARG A 474 -2.23 21.32 13.80
CA ARG A 474 -3.15 22.44 13.55
C ARG A 474 -4.44 22.45 14.37
N HIS A 475 -4.88 21.31 14.91
CA HIS A 475 -6.17 21.19 15.60
C HIS A 475 -6.02 20.81 17.08
N VAL A 476 -6.33 21.76 17.97
CA VAL A 476 -6.17 21.58 19.42
C VAL A 476 -7.02 20.45 19.99
N ASP A 477 -8.28 20.33 19.56
CA ASP A 477 -9.20 19.28 20.04
C ASP A 477 -8.73 17.89 19.62
N LEU A 478 -8.18 17.78 18.40
CA LEU A 478 -7.61 16.53 17.89
C LEU A 478 -6.37 16.13 18.71
N ARG A 479 -5.48 17.07 19.02
CA ARG A 479 -4.34 16.80 19.90
C ARG A 479 -4.77 16.37 21.29
N ALA A 480 -5.74 17.06 21.89
CA ALA A 480 -6.23 16.74 23.21
C ALA A 480 -6.80 15.32 23.27
N TRP A 481 -7.63 14.95 22.31
CA TRP A 481 -8.16 13.60 22.18
C TRP A 481 -7.04 12.56 21.99
N LEU A 482 -6.11 12.81 21.06
CA LEU A 482 -4.99 11.90 20.80
C LEU A 482 -4.07 11.73 22.00
N ALA A 483 -3.82 12.79 22.79
CA ALA A 483 -3.01 12.71 24.00
C ALA A 483 -3.66 11.78 25.05
N GLN A 484 -4.97 11.91 25.25
CA GLN A 484 -5.73 11.03 26.13
C GLN A 484 -5.74 9.59 25.61
N ALA A 485 -6.03 9.39 24.33
CA ALA A 485 -6.07 8.08 23.70
C ALA A 485 -4.70 7.38 23.69
N ALA A 486 -3.61 8.14 23.51
CA ALA A 486 -2.25 7.61 23.52
C ALA A 486 -1.85 7.07 24.90
N ALA A 487 -2.29 7.71 25.98
CA ALA A 487 -2.02 7.26 27.35
C ALA A 487 -2.86 6.04 27.76
N ALA A 488 -3.91 5.70 27.02
CA ALA A 488 -4.72 4.53 27.30
C ALA A 488 -3.98 3.22 26.95
N PRO A 489 -4.26 2.11 27.67
CA PRO A 489 -3.78 0.79 27.28
C PRO A 489 -4.31 0.43 25.89
N VAL A 490 -3.54 -0.35 25.12
CA VAL A 490 -4.04 -0.90 23.85
C VAL A 490 -5.21 -1.83 24.19
N PRO A 491 -6.43 -1.60 23.65
CA PRO A 491 -7.53 -2.51 23.93
C PRO A 491 -7.24 -3.89 23.35
N SER A 492 -7.80 -4.92 23.99
CA SER A 492 -7.69 -6.30 23.50
C SER A 492 -8.49 -6.50 22.21
N GLY A 493 -8.04 -7.42 21.37
CA GLY A 493 -8.72 -7.80 20.13
C GLY A 493 -8.07 -7.26 18.85
N ARG A 494 -8.28 -7.98 17.75
CA ARG A 494 -7.66 -7.71 16.44
C ARG A 494 -8.03 -6.33 15.88
N ALA A 495 -9.31 -5.97 15.93
CA ALA A 495 -9.84 -4.72 15.38
C ALA A 495 -9.26 -3.50 16.10
N ALA A 496 -9.28 -3.54 17.44
CA ALA A 496 -8.69 -2.51 18.27
C ALA A 496 -7.18 -2.39 18.01
N ALA A 497 -6.44 -3.51 17.95
CA ALA A 497 -5.02 -3.49 17.64
C ALA A 497 -4.72 -2.88 16.25
N ALA A 498 -5.52 -3.20 15.23
CA ALA A 498 -5.39 -2.62 13.90
C ALA A 498 -5.65 -1.10 13.89
N ARG A 499 -6.69 -0.64 14.59
CA ARG A 499 -6.98 0.79 14.78
C ARG A 499 -5.83 1.50 15.49
N TRP A 500 -5.29 0.93 16.57
CA TRP A 500 -4.17 1.52 17.30
C TRP A 500 -2.89 1.55 16.48
N SER A 501 -2.64 0.51 15.67
CA SER A 501 -1.53 0.49 14.70
C SER A 501 -1.65 1.65 13.71
N ALA A 502 -2.84 1.89 13.17
CA ALA A 502 -3.09 3.02 12.26
C ALA A 502 -2.95 4.40 12.94
N LEU A 503 -3.29 4.53 14.24
CA LEU A 503 -3.16 5.78 15.00
C LEU A 503 -1.75 6.06 15.51
N GLN A 504 -0.88 5.04 15.55
CA GLN A 504 0.44 5.16 16.17
C GLN A 504 1.29 6.33 15.63
N PRO A 505 1.33 6.62 14.31
CA PRO A 505 2.05 7.79 13.81
C PRO A 505 1.49 9.13 14.35
N ALA A 506 0.17 9.21 14.58
CA ALA A 506 -0.45 10.40 15.15
C ALA A 506 -0.14 10.54 16.67
N PHE A 507 -0.09 9.43 17.41
CA PHE A 507 0.33 9.45 18.81
C PHE A 507 1.78 9.94 18.97
N GLU A 508 2.70 9.45 18.12
CA GLU A 508 4.08 9.94 18.11
C GLU A 508 4.16 11.44 17.80
N ARG A 509 3.32 11.94 16.88
CA ARG A 509 3.24 13.38 16.57
C ARG A 509 2.78 14.22 17.76
N VAL A 510 1.84 13.72 18.55
CA VAL A 510 1.44 14.38 19.80
C VAL A 510 2.60 14.43 20.80
N ILE A 511 3.34 13.33 20.98
CA ILE A 511 4.51 13.33 21.87
C ILE A 511 5.58 14.31 21.36
N ALA A 512 5.85 14.32 20.05
CA ALA A 512 6.76 15.27 19.42
C ALA A 512 6.34 16.72 19.65
N TRP A 513 5.05 17.03 19.53
CA TRP A 513 4.50 18.35 19.83
C TRP A 513 4.74 18.74 21.28
N HIS A 514 4.36 17.88 22.23
CA HIS A 514 4.51 18.14 23.67
C HIS A 514 5.98 18.22 24.14
N THR A 515 6.92 17.76 23.32
CA THR A 515 8.37 17.85 23.56
C THR A 515 9.08 18.93 22.72
N SER A 516 8.34 19.72 21.94
CA SER A 516 8.89 20.73 21.03
C SER A 516 9.16 22.09 21.66
N GLY A 517 8.55 22.38 22.83
CA GLY A 517 8.56 23.71 23.44
C GLY A 517 7.59 24.71 22.81
N ALA A 518 6.63 24.26 21.98
CA ALA A 518 5.55 25.09 21.49
C ALA A 518 4.72 25.72 22.64
N PRO A 519 4.04 26.86 22.45
CA PRO A 519 3.36 27.60 23.53
C PRO A 519 2.38 26.77 24.37
N ASP A 520 1.67 25.83 23.74
CA ASP A 520 0.70 24.93 24.41
C ASP A 520 1.28 23.53 24.70
N ALA A 521 2.58 23.33 24.45
CA ALA A 521 3.24 22.06 24.72
C ALA A 521 3.42 21.87 26.23
N ARG A 522 3.10 20.67 26.69
CA ARG A 522 3.24 20.24 28.09
C ARG A 522 4.14 19.00 28.14
N PRO A 523 5.43 19.12 28.51
CA PRO A 523 6.34 17.98 28.60
C PRO A 523 5.82 16.86 29.51
N GLU A 524 5.04 17.21 30.53
CA GLU A 524 4.43 16.25 31.46
C GLU A 524 3.44 15.32 30.75
N THR A 525 2.72 15.82 29.73
CA THR A 525 1.81 14.99 28.90
C THR A 525 2.60 13.97 28.08
N ALA A 526 3.72 14.39 27.48
CA ALA A 526 4.60 13.46 26.77
C ALA A 526 5.16 12.39 27.73
N ALA A 527 5.63 12.81 28.90
CA ALA A 527 6.14 11.88 29.92
C ALA A 527 5.07 10.88 30.39
N ALA A 528 3.83 11.34 30.63
CA ALA A 528 2.72 10.48 31.01
C ALA A 528 2.38 9.44 29.95
N ILE A 529 2.33 9.84 28.66
CA ILE A 529 2.09 8.90 27.55
C ILE A 529 3.20 7.83 27.49
N LEU A 530 4.47 8.24 27.55
CA LEU A 530 5.61 7.31 27.47
C LEU A 530 5.65 6.35 28.66
N ARG A 531 5.33 6.81 29.87
CA ARG A 531 5.21 5.92 31.05
C ARG A 531 4.07 4.93 30.91
N ALA A 532 2.89 5.37 30.46
CA ALA A 532 1.76 4.49 30.20
C ALA A 532 2.11 3.42 29.13
N TRP A 533 2.93 3.77 28.13
CA TRP A 533 3.45 2.81 27.16
C TRP A 533 4.40 1.79 27.80
N MET A 534 5.34 2.23 28.65
CA MET A 534 6.21 1.30 29.38
C MET A 534 5.39 0.34 30.26
N GLU A 535 4.39 0.84 30.99
CA GLU A 535 3.50 0.02 31.80
C GLU A 535 2.71 -0.99 30.95
N SER A 536 2.11 -0.54 29.84
CA SER A 536 1.41 -1.40 28.89
C SER A 536 2.32 -2.48 28.30
N LEU A 537 3.58 -2.15 27.99
CA LEU A 537 4.58 -3.10 27.49
C LEU A 537 5.08 -4.07 28.56
N ARG A 538 5.10 -3.68 29.85
CA ARG A 538 5.36 -4.60 30.97
C ARG A 538 4.20 -5.57 31.15
N ALA A 539 2.97 -5.08 31.14
CA ALA A 539 1.77 -5.89 31.27
C ALA A 539 1.58 -6.86 30.08
N GLY A 540 1.92 -6.42 28.86
CA GLY A 540 1.83 -7.24 27.65
C GLY A 540 2.72 -8.49 27.64
N LYS A 541 3.85 -8.48 28.38
CA LYS A 541 4.68 -9.70 28.60
C LYS A 541 3.92 -10.81 29.36
N VAL A 542 2.84 -10.50 30.05
CA VAL A 542 2.02 -11.46 30.80
C VAL A 542 0.92 -12.08 29.92
N ALA A 543 0.63 -11.49 28.75
CA ALA A 543 -0.46 -11.87 27.84
C ALA A 543 0.04 -12.55 26.56
N GLU A 544 1.01 -13.47 26.66
CA GLU A 544 1.61 -14.22 25.53
C GLU A 544 0.61 -15.16 24.79
N GLY A 545 -0.68 -15.16 25.14
CA GLY A 545 -1.70 -16.04 24.56
C GLY A 545 -2.37 -15.56 23.25
N ALA A 546 -2.12 -14.34 22.77
CA ALA A 546 -2.77 -13.82 21.56
C ALA A 546 -1.77 -13.22 20.56
N THR A 547 -1.26 -14.08 19.68
CA THR A 547 -0.38 -13.81 18.54
C THR A 547 -1.09 -13.01 17.43
N HIS A 548 -1.49 -11.78 17.70
CA HIS A 548 -1.98 -10.87 16.66
C HIS A 548 -0.86 -9.96 16.16
N LEU A 549 -0.55 -10.05 14.85
CA LEU A 549 0.51 -9.27 14.17
C LEU A 549 0.48 -7.77 14.52
N HIS A 550 -0.71 -7.16 14.56
CA HIS A 550 -0.87 -5.74 14.89
C HIS A 550 -0.46 -5.37 16.32
N GLY A 551 -0.64 -6.28 17.29
CA GLY A 551 -0.21 -6.04 18.66
C GLY A 551 1.32 -5.98 18.77
N VAL A 552 2.02 -6.85 18.03
CA VAL A 552 3.48 -6.85 17.93
C VAL A 552 3.99 -5.58 17.23
N GLU A 553 3.33 -5.16 16.16
CA GLU A 553 3.63 -3.90 15.46
C GLU A 553 3.53 -2.69 16.41
N VAL A 554 2.40 -2.54 17.11
CA VAL A 554 2.18 -1.45 18.06
C VAL A 554 3.23 -1.48 19.17
N ALA A 555 3.54 -2.66 19.72
CA ALA A 555 4.54 -2.79 20.77
C ALA A 555 5.94 -2.36 20.29
N ASN A 556 6.37 -2.83 19.12
CA ASN A 556 7.67 -2.46 18.54
C ASN A 556 7.78 -0.96 18.26
N VAL A 557 6.73 -0.36 17.70
CA VAL A 557 6.71 1.07 17.40
C VAL A 557 6.72 1.91 18.68
N ARG A 558 5.98 1.50 19.73
CA ARG A 558 6.02 2.15 21.03
C ARG A 558 7.39 2.07 21.69
N VAL A 559 8.04 0.89 21.70
CA VAL A 559 9.41 0.73 22.23
C VAL A 559 10.37 1.68 21.55
N ARG A 560 10.33 1.76 20.21
CA ARG A 560 11.14 2.70 19.44
C ARG A 560 10.89 4.15 19.88
N ALA A 561 9.63 4.54 19.97
CA ALA A 561 9.24 5.90 20.31
C ALA A 561 9.67 6.30 21.75
N LEU A 562 9.80 5.35 22.69
CA LEU A 562 10.44 5.60 23.99
C LEU A 562 11.87 6.14 23.81
N GLY A 563 12.66 5.50 22.94
CA GLY A 563 14.01 5.96 22.63
C GLY A 563 14.04 7.35 22.02
N GLU A 564 13.12 7.63 21.10
CA GLU A 564 13.08 8.91 20.38
C GLU A 564 12.67 10.11 21.23
N HIS A 565 11.68 9.92 22.10
CA HIS A 565 11.08 11.02 22.84
C HIS A 565 11.54 11.06 24.29
N GLY A 566 12.12 9.98 24.80
CA GLY A 566 12.45 9.81 26.21
C GLY A 566 13.32 10.93 26.78
N ARG A 567 14.41 11.30 26.09
CA ARG A 567 15.29 12.40 26.54
C ARG A 567 14.54 13.73 26.58
N ARG A 568 13.82 14.08 25.52
CA ARG A 568 13.07 15.35 25.44
C ARG A 568 11.89 15.41 26.42
N ALA A 569 11.39 14.26 26.85
CA ALA A 569 10.37 14.15 27.89
C ALA A 569 10.96 14.06 29.32
N GLY A 570 12.27 14.15 29.50
CA GLY A 570 12.93 14.06 30.81
C GLY A 570 12.95 12.65 31.42
N LEU A 571 12.82 11.61 30.61
CA LEU A 571 12.71 10.20 31.03
C LEU A 571 13.93 9.35 30.61
N ALA A 572 15.08 9.95 30.33
CA ALA A 572 16.22 9.24 29.77
C ALA A 572 16.71 8.07 30.65
N GLU A 573 16.85 8.29 31.96
CA GLU A 573 17.31 7.24 32.88
C GLU A 573 16.26 6.13 33.05
N GLU A 574 14.98 6.52 33.23
CA GLU A 574 13.86 5.58 33.41
C GLU A 574 13.67 4.67 32.19
N ILE A 575 13.67 5.26 30.99
CA ILE A 575 13.57 4.51 29.73
C ILE A 575 14.84 3.70 29.47
N GLY A 576 16.02 4.25 29.77
CA GLY A 576 17.29 3.53 29.66
C GLY A 576 17.29 2.22 30.46
N ALA A 577 16.84 2.28 31.72
CA ALA A 577 16.68 1.10 32.56
C ALA A 577 15.66 0.11 31.97
N PHE A 578 14.51 0.60 31.51
CA PHE A 578 13.48 -0.23 30.87
C PHE A 578 13.98 -0.95 29.60
N LEU A 579 14.79 -0.29 28.78
CA LEU A 579 15.35 -0.84 27.55
C LEU A 579 16.49 -1.83 27.81
N ALA A 580 17.28 -1.62 28.87
CA ALA A 580 18.34 -2.54 29.28
C ALA A 580 17.79 -3.95 29.61
N GLU A 581 16.62 -4.03 30.23
CA GLU A 581 15.88 -5.29 30.47
C GLU A 581 15.45 -6.02 29.18
N ARG A 582 15.57 -5.37 28.02
CA ARG A 582 15.06 -5.81 26.71
C ARG A 582 16.13 -5.80 25.62
N GLN A 583 17.41 -5.76 25.98
CA GLN A 583 18.54 -5.65 25.05
C GLN A 583 18.62 -6.74 23.96
N GLY A 584 17.93 -7.88 24.12
CA GLY A 584 17.82 -8.91 23.09
C GLY A 584 16.82 -8.62 21.97
N ALA A 585 15.94 -7.62 22.14
CA ALA A 585 14.94 -7.24 21.14
C ALA A 585 15.46 -6.11 20.24
N ARG A 586 15.39 -6.31 18.91
CA ARG A 586 15.79 -5.33 17.89
C ARG A 586 15.24 -3.92 18.14
N SER A 587 13.94 -3.81 18.43
CA SER A 587 13.27 -2.53 18.70
C SER A 587 13.84 -1.82 19.93
N ALA A 588 14.24 -2.55 20.97
CA ALA A 588 14.86 -1.98 22.16
C ALA A 588 16.30 -1.52 21.90
N VAL A 589 17.06 -2.25 21.09
CA VAL A 589 18.42 -1.89 20.68
C VAL A 589 18.43 -0.61 19.84
N ILE A 590 17.47 -0.47 18.93
CA ILE A 590 17.24 0.76 18.16
C ILE A 590 16.84 1.90 19.10
N ALA A 591 15.86 1.67 19.99
CA ALA A 591 15.41 2.68 20.94
C ALA A 591 16.53 3.19 21.85
N ALA A 592 17.39 2.30 22.36
CA ALA A 592 18.50 2.67 23.23
C ALA A 592 19.52 3.54 22.50
N TYR A 593 19.77 3.26 21.22
CA TYR A 593 20.60 4.12 20.36
C TYR A 593 19.94 5.48 20.12
N LEU A 594 18.65 5.51 19.77
CA LEU A 594 17.94 6.78 19.56
C LEU A 594 17.88 7.64 20.83
N LEU A 595 17.90 7.02 22.01
CA LEU A 595 17.95 7.71 23.30
C LEU A 595 19.33 8.32 23.59
N SER A 596 20.39 7.77 23.00
CA SER A 596 21.78 8.21 23.18
C SER A 596 22.18 9.34 22.22
N LEU A 597 21.49 9.48 21.08
CA LEU A 597 21.53 10.68 20.24
C LEU A 597 20.98 11.88 21.02
#